data_AF-A0A067DGZ7-F1
#
_entry.id   AF-A0A067DGZ7-F1
#
_cell.length_a   1.000
_cell.length_b   1.000
_cell.length_c   1.000
_cell.angle_alpha   90.00
_cell.angle_beta   90.00
_cell.angle_gamma   90.00
#
_symmetry.space_group_name_H-M   'P 1'
#
loop_
_entity.id
_entity.type
_entity.pdbx_description
1 polymer ?
#
loop_
_entity_poly.entity_id
_entity_poly.type
_entity_poly.pdbx_seq_one_letter_code
_entity_poly.pdbx_strand_id
1 'polypeptide(L)'
;MVQYNFKKITVVPNGKDIVDIILSRTQRQTPTVVHKGYSITRLRRFYMRKVKYTQQNFFEKLSTIIDEFPRLDDIHPFYGDLLHVLYNKDHYKLALGQINTARNLISKIAKDYVKLLKYGDSLYCCKSLEVAALGRMCTVVKRIGPSLAYLEQIRQHMARLPSIDPNTRTILICWYPNVGKSSFMNKITRADVDVQPYAFTTKSLFVGHTDYKYLRYQVIDTPGILDRPFEDHNIIEMCSITALAHLRSAVLFFLDISGSCGYSIAQQAALFHSI
;
A
#
# COMPACT_ATOMS: atom_id res chain seq x y z
N MET A 1 -18.77 10.13 -1.33
CA MET A 1 -18.38 8.72 -1.57
C MET A 1 -16.90 8.68 -1.22
N VAL A 2 -16.47 7.86 -0.26
CA VAL A 2 -15.03 7.80 0.10
C VAL A 2 -14.25 7.38 -1.15
N GLN A 3 -13.46 8.30 -1.70
CA GLN A 3 -12.78 8.10 -2.97
C GLN A 3 -11.63 7.08 -2.86
N TYR A 4 -11.05 6.92 -1.67
CA TYR A 4 -9.89 6.07 -1.44
C TYR A 4 -10.17 5.03 -0.35
N ASN A 5 -10.29 3.76 -0.75
CA ASN A 5 -10.46 2.63 0.16
C ASN A 5 -9.29 1.65 0.04
N PHE A 6 -8.27 1.86 0.87
CA PHE A 6 -7.06 1.03 0.89
C PHE A 6 -7.28 -0.39 1.43
N LYS A 7 -8.46 -0.70 1.99
CA LYS A 7 -8.79 -2.06 2.47
C LYS A 7 -9.08 -3.04 1.34
N LYS A 8 -9.28 -2.55 0.11
CA LYS A 8 -9.58 -3.40 -1.06
C LYS A 8 -8.33 -4.05 -1.67
N ILE A 9 -7.14 -3.63 -1.28
CA ILE A 9 -5.89 -4.17 -1.83
C ILE A 9 -5.73 -5.63 -1.36
N THR A 10 -5.58 -6.54 -2.33
CA THR A 10 -5.42 -7.97 -2.07
C THR A 10 -4.08 -8.26 -1.40
N VAL A 11 -4.04 -9.35 -0.63
CA VAL A 11 -2.83 -9.80 0.06
C VAL A 11 -1.73 -10.07 -0.98
N VAL A 12 -0.54 -9.51 -0.73
CA VAL A 12 0.67 -9.70 -1.55
C VAL A 12 1.42 -10.91 -1.00
N PRO A 13 1.39 -12.07 -1.69
CA PRO A 13 2.09 -13.25 -1.20
C PRO A 13 3.60 -13.11 -1.39
N ASN A 14 4.39 -13.88 -0.64
CA ASN A 14 5.84 -13.90 -0.83
C ASN A 14 6.19 -14.56 -2.18
N GLY A 15 7.39 -14.29 -2.71
CA GLY A 15 7.82 -14.81 -4.01
C GLY A 15 7.78 -16.33 -4.11
N LYS A 16 8.03 -17.06 -3.00
CA LYS A 16 7.90 -18.52 -2.95
C LYS A 16 6.44 -18.95 -3.12
N ASP A 17 5.52 -18.34 -2.37
CA ASP A 17 4.10 -18.67 -2.41
C ASP A 17 3.50 -18.36 -3.78
N ILE A 18 3.88 -17.23 -4.39
CA ILE A 18 3.48 -16.89 -5.76
C ILE A 18 3.90 -17.99 -6.74
N VAL A 19 5.15 -18.46 -6.65
CA VAL A 19 5.65 -19.55 -7.50
C VAL A 19 4.86 -20.84 -7.28
N ASP A 20 4.64 -21.23 -6.02
CA ASP A 20 3.95 -22.47 -5.68
C ASP A 20 2.48 -22.44 -6.14
N ILE A 21 1.78 -21.33 -5.93
CA ILE A 21 0.41 -21.10 -6.40
C ILE A 21 0.33 -21.25 -7.92
N ILE A 22 1.23 -20.59 -8.65
CA ILE A 22 1.19 -20.55 -10.12
C ILE A 22 1.58 -21.89 -10.73
N LEU A 23 2.63 -22.55 -10.24
CA LEU A 23 3.03 -23.86 -10.74
C LEU A 23 1.96 -24.93 -10.45
N SER A 24 1.36 -24.90 -9.25
CA SER A 24 0.24 -25.76 -8.89
C SER A 24 -0.97 -25.53 -9.81
N ARG A 25 -1.31 -24.26 -10.10
CA ARG A 25 -2.39 -23.91 -11.03
C ARG A 25 -2.08 -24.40 -12.46
N THR A 26 -0.86 -24.21 -12.96
CA THR A 26 -0.45 -24.73 -14.27
C THR A 26 -0.59 -26.25 -14.34
N GLN A 27 -0.17 -26.98 -13.30
CA GLN A 27 -0.27 -28.44 -13.28
C GLN A 27 -1.73 -28.93 -13.27
N ARG A 28 -2.62 -28.25 -12.55
CA ARG A 28 -4.05 -28.63 -12.43
C ARG A 28 -4.88 -28.23 -13.65
N GLN A 29 -4.58 -27.10 -14.29
CA GLN A 29 -5.41 -26.49 -15.33
C GLN A 29 -4.92 -26.77 -16.76
N THR A 30 -3.75 -27.39 -16.92
CA THR A 30 -3.23 -27.80 -18.24
C THR A 30 -3.14 -29.33 -18.34
N PRO A 31 -3.32 -29.92 -19.53
CA PRO A 31 -3.11 -31.34 -19.73
C PRO A 31 -1.71 -31.77 -19.27
N THR A 32 -1.60 -32.94 -18.63
CA THR A 32 -0.35 -33.42 -18.02
C THR A 32 0.27 -34.62 -18.74
N VAL A 33 -0.55 -35.44 -19.41
CA VAL A 33 -0.11 -36.70 -20.02
C VAL A 33 0.40 -36.49 -21.45
N VAL A 34 1.58 -37.03 -21.74
CA VAL A 34 2.23 -37.01 -23.05
C VAL A 34 2.90 -38.36 -23.32
N HIS A 35 2.76 -38.89 -24.53
CA HIS A 35 3.41 -40.14 -24.95
C HIS A 35 4.47 -39.87 -26.04
N LYS A 36 5.51 -40.71 -26.07
CA LYS A 36 6.64 -40.58 -27.01
C LYS A 36 6.22 -40.73 -28.49
N GLY A 37 5.16 -41.48 -28.78
CA GLY A 37 4.66 -41.69 -30.15
C GLY A 37 3.82 -40.55 -30.72
N TYR A 38 3.61 -39.45 -29.99
CA TYR A 38 2.85 -38.31 -30.51
C TYR A 38 3.63 -37.54 -31.57
N SER A 39 2.91 -36.99 -32.57
CA SER A 39 3.53 -36.13 -33.57
C SER A 39 4.23 -34.93 -32.94
N ILE A 40 5.37 -34.52 -33.51
CA ILE A 40 6.17 -33.42 -32.96
C ILE A 40 5.37 -32.12 -32.85
N THR A 41 4.46 -31.87 -33.79
CA THR A 41 3.55 -30.72 -33.77
C THR A 41 2.66 -30.72 -32.52
N ARG A 42 2.16 -31.89 -32.10
CA ARG A 42 1.37 -32.05 -30.88
C ARG A 42 2.22 -31.82 -29.63
N LEU A 43 3.45 -32.34 -29.61
CA LEU A 43 4.40 -32.13 -28.50
C LEU A 43 4.75 -30.65 -28.33
N ARG A 44 5.11 -29.97 -29.42
CA ARG A 44 5.41 -28.53 -29.43
C ARG A 44 4.22 -27.72 -28.89
N ARG A 45 3.01 -27.98 -29.38
CA ARG A 45 1.79 -27.30 -28.93
C ARG A 45 1.51 -27.53 -27.44
N PHE A 46 1.76 -28.74 -26.94
CA PHE A 46 1.59 -29.09 -25.53
C PHE A 46 2.49 -28.23 -24.61
N TYR A 47 3.81 -28.20 -24.88
CA TYR A 47 4.74 -27.44 -24.05
C TYR A 47 4.61 -25.92 -24.24
N MET A 48 4.31 -25.45 -25.46
CA MET A 48 4.00 -24.03 -25.69
C MET A 48 2.79 -23.58 -24.87
N ARG A 49 1.75 -24.42 -24.76
CA ARG A 49 0.57 -24.12 -23.94
C ARG A 49 0.95 -23.97 -22.48
N LYS A 50 1.80 -24.85 -21.94
CA LYS A 50 2.27 -24.74 -20.55
C LYS A 50 3.05 -23.45 -20.29
N VAL A 51 4.03 -23.13 -21.15
CA VAL A 51 4.83 -21.91 -21.00
C VAL A 51 3.96 -20.64 -21.08
N LYS A 52 3.05 -20.57 -22.06
CA LYS A 52 2.12 -19.43 -22.18
C LYS A 52 1.14 -19.33 -21.01
N TYR A 53 0.57 -20.45 -20.58
CA TYR A 53 -0.37 -20.46 -19.47
C TYR A 53 0.30 -19.99 -18.18
N THR A 54 1.52 -20.44 -17.89
CA THR A 54 2.28 -19.97 -16.72
C THR A 54 2.62 -18.49 -16.83
N GLN A 55 3.08 -18.01 -17.99
CA GLN A 55 3.36 -16.58 -18.19
C GLN A 55 2.12 -15.72 -17.97
N GLN A 56 0.97 -16.13 -18.50
CA GLN A 56 -0.29 -15.40 -18.33
C GLN A 56 -0.67 -15.29 -16.84
N ASN A 57 -0.56 -16.38 -16.07
CA ASN A 57 -0.85 -16.36 -14.63
C ASN A 57 0.11 -15.45 -13.84
N PHE A 58 1.41 -15.48 -14.15
CA PHE A 58 2.36 -14.54 -13.57
C PHE A 58 2.01 -13.10 -13.93
N PHE A 59 1.70 -12.84 -15.20
CA PHE A 59 1.35 -11.51 -15.67
C PHE A 59 0.11 -10.96 -14.97
N GLU A 60 -0.96 -11.75 -14.86
CA GLU A 60 -2.18 -11.39 -14.16
C GLU A 60 -1.89 -11.08 -12.69
N LYS A 61 -1.23 -12.00 -11.97
CA LYS A 61 -0.98 -11.83 -10.53
C LYS A 61 -0.12 -10.60 -10.23
N LEU A 62 0.93 -10.36 -11.02
CA LEU A 62 1.79 -9.18 -10.84
C LEU A 62 1.09 -7.88 -11.27
N SER A 63 0.22 -7.92 -12.29
CA SER A 63 -0.56 -6.75 -12.70
C SER A 63 -1.58 -6.36 -11.64
N THR A 64 -2.29 -7.33 -11.04
CA THR A 64 -3.19 -7.08 -9.91
C THR A 64 -2.48 -6.32 -8.78
N ILE A 65 -1.25 -6.70 -8.44
CA ILE A 65 -0.46 -5.98 -7.43
C ILE A 65 -0.17 -4.55 -7.90
N ILE A 66 0.29 -4.34 -9.13
CA ILE A 66 0.61 -2.98 -9.62
C ILE A 66 -0.63 -2.08 -9.67
N ASP A 67 -1.78 -2.63 -10.07
CA ASP A 67 -2.99 -1.86 -10.34
C ASP A 67 -3.80 -1.55 -9.08
N GLU A 68 -3.74 -2.40 -8.05
CA GLU A 68 -4.45 -2.17 -6.79
C GLU A 68 -3.74 -1.18 -5.87
N PHE A 69 -2.42 -1.05 -5.97
CA PHE A 69 -1.66 -0.08 -5.19
C PHE A 69 -1.81 1.35 -5.75
N PRO A 70 -2.06 2.36 -4.89
CA PRO A 70 -2.30 3.73 -5.33
C PRO A 70 -1.05 4.36 -5.95
N ARG A 71 -1.21 4.98 -7.12
CA ARG A 71 -0.16 5.81 -7.70
C ARG A 71 -0.10 7.13 -6.96
N LEU A 72 0.99 7.36 -6.23
CA LEU A 72 1.14 8.53 -5.34
C LEU A 72 1.02 9.89 -6.06
N ASP A 73 1.29 9.95 -7.37
CA ASP A 73 1.18 11.19 -8.15
C ASP A 73 -0.24 11.44 -8.69
N ASP A 74 -1.10 10.41 -8.75
CA ASP A 74 -2.46 10.49 -9.32
C ASP A 74 -3.55 10.59 -8.23
N ILE A 75 -3.18 10.45 -6.96
CA ILE A 75 -4.09 10.57 -5.81
C ILE A 75 -4.16 12.01 -5.28
N HIS A 76 -5.17 12.29 -4.47
CA HIS A 76 -5.32 13.60 -3.84
C HIS A 76 -4.05 14.00 -3.06
N PRO A 77 -3.57 15.26 -3.14
CA PRO A 77 -2.34 15.72 -2.50
C PRO A 77 -2.22 15.33 -1.02
N PHE A 78 -3.29 15.48 -0.24
CA PHE A 78 -3.35 14.99 1.16
C PHE A 78 -2.85 13.55 1.32
N TYR A 79 -3.36 12.61 0.50
CA TYR A 79 -2.93 11.22 0.57
C TYR A 79 -1.55 11.01 -0.07
N GLY A 80 -1.20 11.77 -1.12
CA GLY A 80 0.14 11.75 -1.71
C GLY A 80 1.22 12.06 -0.68
N ASP A 81 1.04 13.15 0.06
CA ASP A 81 2.01 13.64 1.05
C ASP A 81 1.95 12.83 2.35
N LEU A 82 0.75 12.39 2.78
CA LEU A 82 0.63 11.48 3.92
C LEU A 82 1.39 10.17 3.67
N LEU A 83 1.24 9.58 2.48
CA LEU A 83 1.93 8.34 2.11
C LEU A 83 3.43 8.57 1.87
N HIS A 84 3.83 9.75 1.41
CA HIS A 84 5.23 10.16 1.32
C HIS A 84 5.90 10.13 2.70
N VAL A 85 5.27 10.77 3.70
CA VAL A 85 5.74 10.83 5.08
C VAL A 85 5.79 9.44 5.73
N LEU A 86 4.78 8.59 5.47
CA LEU A 86 4.69 7.27 6.09
C LEU A 86 5.61 6.20 5.48
N TYR A 87 5.82 6.20 4.16
CA TYR A 87 6.39 5.05 3.47
C TYR A 87 7.67 5.31 2.68
N ASN A 88 8.11 6.58 2.60
CA ASN A 88 9.12 7.05 1.66
C ASN A 88 8.70 6.80 0.19
N LYS A 89 8.36 7.88 -0.51
CA LYS A 89 7.85 7.85 -1.90
C LYS A 89 8.81 7.15 -2.86
N ASP A 90 10.12 7.31 -2.69
CA ASP A 90 11.10 6.75 -3.62
C ASP A 90 11.20 5.24 -3.46
N HIS A 91 11.28 4.75 -2.22
CA HIS A 91 11.34 3.32 -1.96
C HIS A 91 10.04 2.61 -2.41
N TYR A 92 8.88 3.24 -2.16
CA TYR A 92 7.58 2.76 -2.65
C TYR A 92 7.53 2.64 -4.19
N LYS A 93 7.93 3.69 -4.91
CA LYS A 93 7.96 3.69 -6.38
C LYS A 93 8.95 2.67 -6.93
N LEU A 94 10.13 2.55 -6.30
CA LEU A 94 11.15 1.57 -6.70
C LEU A 94 10.62 0.14 -6.55
N ALA A 95 9.94 -0.19 -5.45
CA ALA A 95 9.37 -1.52 -5.24
C ALA A 95 8.32 -1.89 -6.32
N LEU A 96 7.38 -0.99 -6.61
CA LEU A 96 6.41 -1.18 -7.70
C LEU A 96 7.09 -1.26 -9.08
N GLY A 97 8.11 -0.43 -9.32
CA GLY A 97 8.90 -0.43 -10.54
C GLY A 97 9.65 -1.76 -10.77
N GLN A 98 10.18 -2.36 -9.71
CA GLN A 98 10.83 -3.67 -9.76
C GLN A 98 9.83 -4.78 -10.14
N ILE A 99 8.60 -4.73 -9.61
CA ILE A 99 7.53 -5.67 -9.98
C ILE A 99 7.13 -5.51 -11.44
N ASN A 100 6.97 -4.27 -11.91
CA ASN A 100 6.67 -4.01 -13.32
C ASN A 100 7.79 -4.51 -14.25
N THR A 101 9.06 -4.30 -13.86
CA THR A 101 10.22 -4.81 -14.60
C THR A 101 10.23 -6.34 -14.65
N ALA A 102 9.94 -7.01 -13.53
CA ALA A 102 9.82 -8.46 -13.46
C ALA A 102 8.68 -9.00 -14.35
N ARG A 103 7.51 -8.35 -14.33
CA ARG A 103 6.37 -8.69 -15.20
C ARG A 103 6.76 -8.65 -16.69
N ASN A 104 7.47 -7.60 -17.11
CA ASN A 104 7.93 -7.44 -18.48
C ASN A 104 9.01 -8.48 -18.85
N LEU A 105 9.93 -8.77 -17.93
CA LEU A 105 10.97 -9.77 -18.12
C LEU A 105 10.40 -11.18 -18.27
N ILE A 106 9.41 -11.57 -17.46
CA ILE A 106 8.70 -12.85 -17.58
C ILE A 106 8.03 -12.98 -18.95
N SER A 107 7.39 -11.90 -19.42
CA SER A 107 6.76 -11.86 -20.75
C SER A 107 7.78 -12.03 -21.88
N LYS A 108 8.96 -11.40 -21.76
CA LYS A 108 10.08 -11.57 -22.69
C LYS A 108 10.60 -13.01 -22.71
N ILE A 109 10.87 -13.59 -21.53
CA ILE A 109 11.31 -14.98 -21.36
C ILE A 109 10.32 -15.93 -22.06
N ALA A 110 9.03 -15.80 -21.77
CA ALA A 110 8.01 -16.65 -22.38
C ALA A 110 7.99 -16.55 -23.91
N LYS A 111 8.07 -15.32 -24.45
CA LYS A 111 8.09 -15.07 -25.89
C LYS A 111 9.28 -15.75 -26.57
N ASP A 112 10.45 -15.69 -25.95
CA ASP A 112 11.67 -16.29 -26.48
C ASP A 112 11.62 -17.82 -26.44
N TYR A 113 11.22 -18.43 -25.31
CA TYR A 113 11.09 -19.88 -25.21
C TYR A 113 9.98 -20.46 -26.09
N VAL A 114 8.87 -19.74 -26.28
CA VAL A 114 7.82 -20.14 -27.23
C VAL A 114 8.34 -20.15 -28.67
N LYS A 115 9.24 -19.22 -29.04
CA LYS A 115 9.90 -19.24 -30.36
C LYS A 115 10.83 -20.45 -30.48
N LEU A 116 11.67 -20.73 -29.47
CA LEU A 116 12.57 -21.89 -29.48
C LEU A 116 11.81 -23.21 -29.57
N LEU A 117 10.68 -23.34 -28.85
CA LEU A 117 9.82 -24.52 -28.89
C LEU A 117 9.24 -24.81 -30.29
N LYS A 118 9.20 -23.83 -31.21
CA LYS A 118 8.75 -24.09 -32.60
C LYS A 118 9.71 -25.01 -33.36
N TYR A 119 10.98 -25.03 -32.95
CA TYR A 119 12.05 -25.78 -33.60
C TYR A 119 12.46 -27.04 -32.81
N GLY A 120 11.83 -27.33 -31.67
CA GLY A 120 12.12 -28.53 -30.89
C GLY A 120 11.90 -29.81 -31.70
N ASP A 121 12.89 -30.67 -31.77
CA ASP A 121 12.95 -31.87 -32.62
C ASP A 121 12.43 -33.14 -31.92
N SER A 122 12.48 -33.15 -30.59
CA SER A 122 12.21 -34.32 -29.76
C SER A 122 11.40 -33.97 -28.51
N LEU A 123 10.79 -34.99 -27.90
CA LEU A 123 10.12 -34.86 -26.61
C LEU A 123 11.07 -34.33 -25.53
N TYR A 124 12.29 -34.84 -25.50
CA TYR A 124 13.32 -34.45 -24.53
C TYR A 124 13.70 -32.98 -24.67
N CYS A 125 13.99 -32.53 -25.90
CA CYS A 125 14.30 -31.13 -26.18
C CYS A 125 13.15 -30.20 -25.78
N CYS A 126 11.90 -30.53 -26.14
CA CYS A 126 10.74 -29.73 -25.77
C CYS A 126 10.52 -29.66 -24.25
N LYS A 127 10.70 -30.79 -23.54
CA LYS A 127 10.61 -30.84 -22.07
C LYS A 127 11.71 -30.00 -21.41
N SER A 128 12.95 -30.11 -21.88
CA SER A 128 14.08 -29.32 -21.36
C SER A 128 13.84 -27.81 -21.52
N LEU A 129 13.35 -27.39 -22.70
CA LEU A 129 12.99 -25.99 -22.96
C LEU A 129 11.88 -25.48 -22.04
N GLU A 130 10.87 -26.31 -21.76
CA GLU A 130 9.78 -25.93 -20.84
C GLU A 130 10.28 -25.79 -19.40
N VAL A 131 11.05 -26.76 -18.90
CA VAL A 131 11.65 -26.70 -17.56
C VAL A 131 12.54 -25.47 -17.41
N ALA A 132 13.37 -25.16 -18.41
CA ALA A 132 14.23 -23.98 -18.42
C ALA A 132 13.41 -22.68 -18.44
N ALA A 133 12.33 -22.61 -19.24
CA ALA A 133 11.46 -21.45 -19.29
C ALA A 133 10.80 -21.17 -17.94
N LEU A 134 10.16 -22.19 -17.34
CA LEU A 134 9.49 -22.08 -16.05
C LEU A 134 10.48 -21.77 -14.92
N GLY A 135 11.63 -22.43 -14.91
CA GLY A 135 12.70 -22.17 -13.94
C GLY A 135 13.15 -20.71 -13.96
N ARG A 136 13.40 -20.15 -15.15
CA ARG A 136 13.80 -18.74 -15.30
C ARG A 136 12.71 -17.78 -14.84
N MET A 137 11.43 -18.05 -15.14
CA MET A 137 10.31 -17.23 -14.64
C MET A 137 10.27 -17.25 -13.10
N CYS A 138 10.43 -18.42 -12.49
CA CYS A 138 10.45 -18.57 -11.04
C CYS A 138 11.64 -17.83 -10.40
N THR A 139 12.83 -17.89 -11.01
CA THR A 139 14.01 -17.15 -10.53
C THR A 139 13.78 -15.64 -10.53
N VAL A 140 13.12 -15.10 -11.56
CA VAL A 140 12.76 -13.67 -11.61
C VAL A 140 11.86 -13.28 -10.43
N VAL A 141 10.85 -14.08 -10.13
CA VAL A 141 9.91 -13.83 -9.02
C VAL A 141 10.59 -13.96 -7.66
N LYS A 142 11.45 -14.97 -7.49
CA LYS A 142 12.23 -15.14 -6.26
C LYS A 142 13.17 -13.95 -6.00
N ARG A 143 13.73 -13.36 -7.06
CA ARG A 143 14.62 -12.19 -6.95
C ARG A 143 13.91 -10.93 -6.43
N ILE A 144 12.63 -10.74 -6.75
CA ILE A 144 11.82 -9.61 -6.25
C ILE A 144 11.15 -9.88 -4.88
N GLY A 145 11.52 -10.97 -4.21
CA GLY A 145 10.99 -11.33 -2.89
C GLY A 145 11.04 -10.21 -1.84
N PRO A 146 12.15 -9.47 -1.68
CA PRO A 146 12.23 -8.35 -0.72
C PRO A 146 11.19 -7.26 -0.99
N SER A 147 10.99 -6.90 -2.26
CA SER A 147 10.03 -5.87 -2.68
C SER A 147 8.59 -6.30 -2.42
N LEU A 148 8.27 -7.58 -2.63
CA LEU A 148 6.96 -8.16 -2.30
C LEU A 148 6.70 -8.13 -0.80
N ALA A 149 7.69 -8.49 0.01
CA ALA A 149 7.57 -8.47 1.47
C ALA A 149 7.35 -7.04 2.00
N TYR A 150 8.08 -6.06 1.46
CA TYR A 150 7.88 -4.64 1.78
C TYR A 150 6.49 -4.14 1.40
N LEU A 151 5.99 -4.48 0.19
CA LEU A 151 4.64 -4.09 -0.22
C LEU A 151 3.55 -4.73 0.65
N GLU A 152 3.73 -5.98 1.11
CA GLU A 152 2.77 -6.60 2.04
C GLU A 152 2.74 -5.86 3.39
N GLN A 153 3.89 -5.45 3.92
CA GLN A 153 3.95 -4.63 5.14
C GLN A 153 3.21 -3.29 4.95
N ILE A 154 3.44 -2.62 3.82
CA ILE A 154 2.73 -1.38 3.49
C ILE A 154 1.23 -1.61 3.37
N ARG A 155 0.81 -2.66 2.67
CA ARG A 155 -0.61 -2.99 2.52
C ARG A 155 -1.30 -3.19 3.86
N GLN A 156 -0.67 -3.93 4.78
CA GLN A 156 -1.21 -4.14 6.12
C GLN A 156 -1.34 -2.83 6.91
N HIS A 157 -0.36 -1.93 6.80
CA HIS A 157 -0.43 -0.62 7.43
C HIS A 157 -1.49 0.28 6.78
N MET A 158 -1.54 0.34 5.44
CA MET A 158 -2.53 1.12 4.67
C MET A 158 -3.96 0.70 4.96
N ALA A 159 -4.21 -0.60 5.17
CA ALA A 159 -5.53 -1.12 5.51
C ALA A 159 -6.05 -0.62 6.87
N ARG A 160 -5.15 -0.16 7.76
CA ARG A 160 -5.48 0.41 9.07
C ARG A 160 -5.66 1.93 9.03
N LEU A 161 -5.26 2.60 7.95
CA LEU A 161 -5.42 4.05 7.82
C LEU A 161 -6.92 4.41 7.84
N PRO A 162 -7.28 5.52 8.51
CA PRO A 162 -8.65 5.98 8.49
C PRO A 162 -9.04 6.48 7.10
N SER A 163 -10.32 6.32 6.78
CA SER A 163 -10.91 6.85 5.56
C SER A 163 -11.29 8.32 5.79
N ILE A 164 -10.54 9.23 5.18
CA ILE A 164 -10.75 10.68 5.24
C ILE A 164 -11.16 11.14 3.84
N ASP A 165 -12.26 11.89 3.75
CA ASP A 165 -12.65 12.51 2.48
C ASP A 165 -12.20 13.98 2.50
N PRO A 166 -11.12 14.37 1.80
CA PRO A 166 -10.54 15.70 1.89
C PRO A 166 -11.46 16.83 1.40
N ASN A 167 -12.51 16.49 0.64
CA ASN A 167 -13.47 17.45 0.09
C ASN A 167 -14.72 17.63 0.96
N THR A 168 -14.85 16.86 2.04
CA THR A 168 -16.02 16.94 2.93
C THR A 168 -15.81 17.93 4.07
N ARG A 169 -16.90 18.27 4.76
CA ARG A 169 -16.91 19.20 5.89
C ARG A 169 -16.12 18.59 7.04
N THR A 170 -14.97 19.19 7.31
CA THR A 170 -13.97 18.66 8.23
C THR A 170 -13.80 19.61 9.41
N ILE A 171 -13.73 19.06 10.61
CA ILE A 171 -13.27 19.76 11.80
C ILE A 171 -11.97 19.09 12.20
N LEU A 172 -10.87 19.85 12.23
CA LEU A 172 -9.56 19.37 12.61
C LEU A 172 -9.24 19.85 14.01
N ILE A 173 -8.88 18.94 14.91
CA ILE A 173 -8.52 19.26 16.30
C ILE A 173 -6.99 19.23 16.39
N CYS A 174 -6.38 20.37 16.70
CA CYS A 174 -4.92 20.54 16.71
C CYS A 174 -4.45 21.26 17.97
N TRP A 175 -3.37 20.76 18.59
CA TRP A 175 -2.71 21.39 19.75
C TRP A 175 -1.43 20.63 20.18
N TYR A 176 -0.68 21.06 21.20
CA TYR A 176 0.34 20.20 21.86
C TYR A 176 -0.28 18.92 22.48
N PRO A 177 0.54 17.92 22.82
CA PRO A 177 0.06 16.74 23.54
C PRO A 177 -0.66 17.05 24.88
N ASN A 178 -1.48 16.10 25.35
CA ASN A 178 -2.08 16.07 26.69
C ASN A 178 -3.16 17.11 27.07
N VAL A 179 -3.67 17.93 26.15
CA VAL A 179 -4.75 18.90 26.47
C VAL A 179 -6.18 18.35 26.38
N GLY A 180 -6.33 17.03 26.25
CA GLY A 180 -7.64 16.40 26.18
C GLY A 180 -8.33 16.46 24.81
N LYS A 181 -7.57 16.62 23.71
CA LYS A 181 -8.09 16.58 22.32
C LYS A 181 -8.89 15.30 22.04
N SER A 182 -8.30 14.15 22.33
CA SER A 182 -8.95 12.84 22.12
C SER A 182 -10.16 12.65 23.04
N SER A 183 -10.12 13.18 24.27
CA SER A 183 -11.28 13.19 25.18
C SER A 183 -12.43 14.03 24.64
N PHE A 184 -12.13 15.18 24.01
CA PHE A 184 -13.14 15.99 23.33
C PHE A 184 -13.74 15.21 22.16
N MET A 185 -12.91 14.61 21.31
CA MET A 185 -13.34 13.81 20.16
C MET A 185 -14.31 12.68 20.56
N ASN A 186 -14.00 11.91 21.62
CA ASN A 186 -14.86 10.83 22.12
C ASN A 186 -16.20 11.34 22.67
N LYS A 187 -16.28 12.59 23.14
CA LYS A 187 -17.55 13.19 23.60
C LYS A 187 -18.42 13.67 22.45
N ILE A 188 -17.81 14.20 21.39
CA ILE A 188 -18.56 14.82 20.27
C ILE A 188 -18.84 13.85 19.11
N THR A 189 -18.12 12.73 19.07
CA THR A 189 -18.29 11.67 18.06
C THR A 189 -18.48 10.34 18.75
N ARG A 190 -18.96 9.33 18.00
CA ARG A 190 -18.97 7.93 18.47
C ARG A 190 -17.62 7.22 18.26
N ALA A 191 -16.53 7.98 18.16
CA ALA A 191 -15.20 7.40 18.07
C ALA A 191 -14.76 6.86 19.43
N ASP A 192 -13.96 5.80 19.42
CA ASP A 192 -13.37 5.21 20.62
C ASP A 192 -11.85 5.33 20.49
N VAL A 193 -11.32 6.50 20.87
CA VAL A 193 -9.89 6.80 20.86
C VAL A 193 -9.33 6.59 22.27
N ASP A 194 -8.25 5.81 22.39
CA ASP A 194 -7.58 5.59 23.68
C ASP A 194 -7.01 6.91 24.24
N VAL A 195 -7.43 7.27 25.44
CA VAL A 195 -6.94 8.44 26.18
C VAL A 195 -6.06 7.95 27.33
N GLN A 196 -4.77 8.31 27.30
CA GLN A 196 -3.81 8.00 28.35
C GLN A 196 -3.07 9.29 28.78
N PRO A 197 -2.57 9.39 30.03
CA PRO A 197 -2.08 10.65 30.60
C PRO A 197 -0.66 11.07 30.15
N TYR A 198 -0.03 10.36 29.22
CA TYR A 198 1.31 10.67 28.72
C TYR A 198 1.27 11.19 27.27
N ALA A 199 2.27 11.98 26.87
CA ALA A 199 2.30 12.62 25.55
C ALA A 199 2.35 11.59 24.40
N PHE A 200 1.83 11.98 23.23
CA PHE A 200 1.83 11.18 22.00
C PHE A 200 1.01 9.88 22.07
N THR A 201 -0.11 9.88 22.80
CA THR A 201 -1.08 8.77 22.81
C THR A 201 -1.58 8.43 21.40
N THR A 202 -1.90 9.44 20.60
CA THR A 202 -2.30 9.29 19.19
C THR A 202 -1.08 9.34 18.28
N LYS A 203 -0.61 8.18 17.81
CA LYS A 203 0.49 8.05 16.84
C LYS A 203 0.05 8.19 15.38
N SER A 204 -1.26 8.29 15.15
CA SER A 204 -1.89 8.40 13.84
C SER A 204 -3.07 9.37 13.90
N LEU A 205 -3.50 9.87 12.75
CA LEU A 205 -4.76 10.61 12.62
C LEU A 205 -5.93 9.70 12.99
N PHE A 206 -6.85 10.17 13.83
CA PHE A 206 -8.10 9.48 14.13
C PHE A 206 -9.27 10.23 13.52
N VAL A 207 -10.28 9.50 13.06
CA VAL A 207 -11.45 10.09 12.40
C VAL A 207 -12.71 9.62 13.10
N GLY A 208 -13.52 10.58 13.49
CA GLY A 208 -14.85 10.40 14.04
C GLY A 208 -15.86 11.11 13.15
N HIS A 209 -17.11 10.72 13.29
CA HIS A 209 -18.21 11.36 12.57
C HIS A 209 -19.23 11.88 13.58
N THR A 210 -19.77 13.05 13.28
CA THR A 210 -20.86 13.66 14.03
C THR A 210 -21.86 14.29 13.08
N ASP A 211 -23.12 14.33 13.48
CA ASP A 211 -24.20 14.90 12.70
C ASP A 211 -24.68 16.19 13.36
N TYR A 212 -24.71 17.28 12.60
CA TYR A 212 -25.16 18.58 13.06
C TYR A 212 -25.99 19.26 11.96
N LYS A 213 -27.18 19.76 12.31
CA LYS A 213 -28.13 20.37 11.35
C LYS A 213 -28.38 19.51 10.10
N TYR A 214 -28.60 18.20 10.30
CA TYR A 214 -28.81 17.20 9.23
C TYR A 214 -27.65 17.06 8.24
N LEU A 215 -26.47 17.60 8.58
CA LEU A 215 -25.25 17.46 7.80
C LEU A 215 -24.26 16.61 8.58
N ARG A 216 -23.60 15.70 7.88
CA ARG A 216 -22.54 14.88 8.44
C ARG A 216 -21.21 15.63 8.38
N TYR A 217 -20.52 15.68 9.50
CA TYR A 217 -19.18 16.24 9.66
C TYR A 217 -18.18 15.13 9.95
N GLN A 218 -16.97 15.27 9.41
CA GLN A 218 -15.83 14.48 9.84
C GLN A 218 -15.02 15.28 10.85
N VAL A 219 -14.72 14.67 11.99
CA VAL A 219 -13.90 15.25 13.04
C VAL A 219 -12.61 14.46 13.06
N ILE A 220 -11.48 15.15 12.92
CA ILE A 220 -10.17 14.54 12.80
C ILE A 220 -9.34 14.99 13.99
N ASP A 221 -8.89 14.03 14.79
CA ASP A 221 -7.93 14.28 15.87
C ASP A 221 -6.52 14.09 15.33
N THR A 222 -5.69 15.11 15.55
CA THR A 222 -4.30 15.12 15.11
C THR A 222 -3.37 14.83 16.28
N PRO A 223 -2.30 14.06 16.06
CA PRO A 223 -1.20 14.01 17.01
C PRO A 223 -0.71 15.40 17.40
N GLY A 224 -0.25 15.55 18.64
CA GLY A 224 0.21 16.85 19.11
C GLY A 224 1.42 17.37 18.34
N ILE A 225 1.43 18.67 18.04
CA ILE A 225 2.52 19.37 17.36
C ILE A 225 3.35 20.12 18.42
N LEU A 226 4.66 20.13 18.24
CA LEU A 226 5.59 20.90 19.06
C LEU A 226 6.17 22.07 18.25
N ASP A 227 6.47 23.17 18.92
CA ASP A 227 7.05 24.37 18.29
C ASP A 227 8.57 24.18 18.08
N ARG A 228 8.93 23.64 16.91
CA ARG A 228 10.33 23.38 16.51
C ARG A 228 10.51 23.52 14.99
N PRO A 229 11.74 23.60 14.47
CA PRO A 229 11.98 23.70 13.03
C PRO A 229 11.37 22.53 12.26
N PHE A 230 10.89 22.77 11.03
CA PHE A 230 10.31 21.73 10.16
C PHE A 230 11.22 20.50 9.99
N GLU A 231 12.53 20.69 9.94
CA GLU A 231 13.53 19.63 9.77
C GLU A 231 13.62 18.66 10.95
N ASP A 232 13.26 19.11 12.15
CA ASP A 232 13.32 18.33 13.39
C ASP A 232 12.00 17.63 13.74
N HIS A 233 10.99 17.75 12.88
CA HIS A 233 9.69 17.13 13.13
C HIS A 233 9.71 15.64 12.87
N ASN A 234 9.07 14.91 13.78
CA ASN A 234 8.91 13.47 13.64
C ASN A 234 7.80 13.13 12.63
N ILE A 235 7.80 11.90 12.10
CA ILE A 235 6.76 11.36 11.19
C ILE A 235 5.34 11.64 11.73
N ILE A 236 5.14 11.52 13.04
CA ILE A 236 3.85 11.72 13.70
C ILE A 236 3.37 13.19 13.57
N GLU A 237 4.27 14.15 13.77
CA GLU A 237 3.93 15.57 13.68
C GLU A 237 3.78 16.01 12.22
N MET A 238 4.61 15.47 11.33
CA MET A 238 4.49 15.69 9.89
C MET A 238 3.12 15.21 9.37
N CYS A 239 2.53 14.17 9.94
CA CYS A 239 1.15 13.77 9.62
C CYS A 239 0.13 14.86 10.01
N SER A 240 0.29 15.48 11.18
CA SER A 240 -0.58 16.58 11.63
C SER A 240 -0.43 17.82 10.75
N ILE A 241 0.81 18.18 10.39
CA ILE A 241 1.12 19.27 9.46
C ILE A 241 0.50 19.00 8.08
N THR A 242 0.62 17.77 7.57
CA THR A 242 0.02 17.36 6.29
C THR A 242 -1.51 17.50 6.33
N ALA A 243 -2.14 17.12 7.45
CA ALA A 243 -3.58 17.29 7.63
C ALA A 243 -3.98 18.78 7.64
N LEU A 244 -3.25 19.63 8.38
CA LEU A 244 -3.47 21.07 8.41
C LEU A 244 -3.32 21.72 7.03
N ALA A 245 -2.29 21.35 6.28
CA ALA A 245 -1.96 21.96 5.00
C ALA A 245 -2.96 21.62 3.88
N HIS A 246 -3.48 20.39 3.84
CA HIS A 246 -4.28 19.91 2.70
C HIS A 246 -5.77 19.77 2.96
N LEU A 247 -6.21 19.65 4.22
CA LEU A 247 -7.63 19.46 4.52
C LEU A 247 -8.34 20.79 4.63
N ARG A 248 -9.39 20.96 3.80
CA ARG A 248 -10.31 22.10 3.93
C ARG A 248 -11.17 21.89 5.17
N SER A 249 -10.70 22.43 6.29
CA SER A 249 -11.26 22.15 7.60
C SER A 249 -11.43 23.42 8.43
N ALA A 250 -12.41 23.40 9.34
CA ALA A 250 -12.42 24.30 10.47
C ALA A 250 -11.41 23.75 11.49
N VAL A 251 -10.40 24.54 11.83
CA VAL A 251 -9.37 24.15 12.79
C VAL A 251 -9.78 24.61 14.18
N LEU A 252 -9.83 23.68 15.13
CA LEU A 252 -10.06 23.96 16.54
C LEU A 252 -8.73 23.83 17.29
N PHE A 253 -8.26 24.95 17.83
CA PHE A 253 -7.03 25.02 18.63
C PHE A 253 -7.37 24.99 20.14
N PHE A 254 -6.85 24.00 20.86
CA PHE A 254 -7.23 23.68 22.25
C PHE A 254 -6.23 24.20 23.30
N LEU A 255 -6.44 25.36 23.88
CA LEU A 255 -5.53 25.90 24.91
C LEU A 255 -5.81 25.30 26.30
N ASP A 256 -4.76 24.81 26.98
CA ASP A 256 -4.84 24.38 28.38
C ASP A 256 -4.35 25.47 29.33
N ILE A 257 -5.32 26.12 29.98
CA ILE A 257 -5.08 27.21 30.94
C ILE A 257 -4.49 26.68 32.26
N SER A 258 -4.67 25.40 32.57
CA SER A 258 -4.22 24.80 33.84
C SER A 258 -2.70 24.61 33.93
N GLY A 259 -2.01 24.53 32.79
CA GLY A 259 -0.59 24.20 32.69
C GLY A 259 -0.28 22.72 32.96
N SER A 260 -1.29 21.87 33.15
CA SER A 260 -1.13 20.44 33.44
C SER A 260 -0.62 19.64 32.24
N CYS A 261 -0.74 20.18 31.02
CA CYS A 261 -0.16 19.58 29.81
C CYS A 261 1.38 19.60 29.73
N GLY A 262 2.05 20.28 30.67
CA GLY A 262 3.51 20.40 30.70
C GLY A 262 4.08 21.58 29.90
N TYR A 263 3.23 22.46 29.38
CA TYR A 263 3.62 23.64 28.61
C TYR A 263 2.94 24.92 29.11
N SER A 264 3.71 26.01 29.21
CA SER A 264 3.22 27.32 29.65
C SER A 264 2.33 27.98 28.60
N ILE A 265 1.35 28.78 29.02
CA ILE A 265 0.43 29.52 28.11
C ILE A 265 1.19 30.34 27.06
N ALA A 266 2.36 30.89 27.39
CA ALA A 266 3.20 31.61 26.44
C ALA A 266 3.71 30.70 25.30
N GLN A 267 4.17 29.49 25.62
CA GLN A 267 4.57 28.49 24.62
C GLN A 267 3.35 28.05 23.78
N GLN A 268 2.20 27.89 24.43
CA GLN A 268 0.94 27.55 23.76
C GLN A 268 0.56 28.59 22.69
N ALA A 269 0.68 29.87 23.04
CA ALA A 269 0.43 30.99 22.13
C ALA A 269 1.51 31.11 21.05
N ALA A 270 2.78 30.85 21.37
CA ALA A 270 3.86 30.86 20.39
C ALA A 270 3.60 29.86 19.25
N LEU A 271 3.21 28.62 19.58
CA LEU A 271 2.83 27.61 18.58
C LEU A 271 1.65 28.07 17.71
N PHE A 272 0.65 28.72 18.30
CA PHE A 272 -0.49 29.25 17.54
C PHE A 272 -0.08 30.32 16.52
N HIS A 273 0.95 31.10 16.84
CA HIS A 273 1.48 32.11 15.93
C HIS A 273 2.49 31.56 14.91
N SER A 274 3.08 30.39 15.16
CA SER A 274 4.05 29.76 14.26
C SER A 274 3.41 28.87 13.19
N ILE A 275 2.22 28.30 13.47
CA ILE A 275 1.42 27.49 12.53
C ILE A 275 0.50 28.39 11.68
#